data_AF-A0A8S3XVY1-F1
#
_entry.id   AF-A0A8S3XVY1-F1
#
_cell.length_a   1.000
_cell.length_b   1.000
_cell.length_c   1.000
_cell.angle_alpha   90.00
_cell.angle_beta   90.00
_cell.angle_gamma   90.00
#
_symmetry.space_group_name_H-M   'P 1'
#
loop_
_entity.id
_entity.type
_entity.pdbx_description
1 polymer ?
#
loop_
_entity_poly.entity_id
_entity_poly.type
_entity_poly.pdbx_seq_one_letter_code
_entity_poly.pdbx_strand_id
1 'polypeptide(L)'
;MGKNIVIEQNFLEKGHTQMEFDAVHSSIEQKLKNQEIFLPSQFATLSKQARPQKPYLVEYLDYSFFDDFSDKNSFMYDSIRPGRSVNDPTVTDIRALQYNPSHGVIKYKLNFEEDYKDLPRRIRRRVVMPETLPPRPKLYQSRIKISVTKWKHLQELKTVIPSDCHGYYDSLPY
;
A
#
# COMPACT_ATOMS: atom_id res chain seq x y z
N MET A 1 20.84 10.33 -14.66
CA MET A 1 19.57 10.28 -15.41
C MET A 1 18.62 9.34 -14.67
N GLY A 2 17.61 9.89 -13.98
CA GLY A 2 16.58 9.08 -13.33
C GLY A 2 15.74 8.37 -14.38
N LYS A 3 15.37 7.10 -14.14
CA LYS A 3 14.47 6.37 -15.04
C LYS A 3 13.12 7.10 -15.09
N ASN A 4 12.63 7.42 -16.28
CA ASN A 4 11.27 7.92 -16.49
C ASN A 4 10.29 6.76 -16.29
N ILE A 5 9.96 6.46 -15.04
CA ILE A 5 9.05 5.37 -14.67
C ILE A 5 7.64 5.94 -14.68
N VAL A 6 6.81 5.45 -15.60
CA VAL A 6 5.37 5.68 -15.58
C VAL A 6 4.73 4.63 -14.67
N ILE A 7 3.89 5.07 -13.74
CA ILE A 7 3.20 4.17 -12.80
C ILE A 7 1.74 4.09 -13.25
N GLU A 8 1.22 2.87 -13.37
CA GLU A 8 -0.18 2.61 -13.66
C GLU A 8 -0.85 1.96 -12.46
N GLN A 9 -2.02 2.48 -12.10
CA GLN A 9 -2.86 1.96 -11.04
C GLN A 9 -4.21 1.60 -11.61
N ASN A 10 -4.47 0.30 -11.69
CA ASN A 10 -5.74 -0.24 -12.18
C ASN A 10 -6.70 -0.47 -11.02
N PHE A 11 -7.97 -0.18 -11.24
CA PHE A 11 -9.06 -0.41 -10.32
C PHE A 11 -9.92 -1.55 -10.81
N LEU A 12 -10.37 -2.39 -9.88
CA LEU A 12 -11.24 -3.52 -10.16
C LEU A 12 -12.67 -3.04 -10.45
N GLU A 13 -13.30 -3.60 -11.48
CA GLU A 13 -14.68 -3.28 -11.83
C GLU A 13 -15.68 -3.91 -10.86
N LYS A 14 -16.79 -3.22 -10.60
CA LYS A 14 -17.90 -3.78 -9.80
C LYS A 14 -18.39 -5.08 -10.45
N GLY A 15 -18.38 -6.18 -9.69
CA GLY A 15 -18.81 -7.50 -10.16
C GLY A 15 -17.68 -8.43 -10.57
N HIS A 16 -16.45 -7.92 -10.70
CA HIS A 16 -15.26 -8.76 -10.81
C HIS A 16 -14.70 -9.04 -9.41
N THR A 17 -14.22 -10.25 -9.16
CA THR A 17 -13.63 -10.63 -7.87
C THR A 17 -12.15 -10.93 -7.96
N GLN A 18 -11.59 -10.92 -9.18
CA GLN A 18 -10.22 -11.34 -9.44
C GLN A 18 -9.48 -10.41 -10.41
N MET A 19 -8.22 -10.07 -10.11
CA MET A 19 -7.25 -9.41 -10.98
C MET A 19 -6.01 -10.29 -11.18
N GLU A 20 -5.20 -10.05 -12.22
CA GLU A 20 -3.95 -10.82 -12.44
C GLU A 20 -2.99 -10.80 -11.25
N PHE A 21 -3.00 -9.72 -10.46
CA PHE A 21 -2.22 -9.58 -9.23
C PHE A 21 -2.68 -10.51 -8.09
N ASP A 22 -3.88 -11.09 -8.18
CA ASP A 22 -4.36 -12.07 -7.20
C ASP A 22 -3.63 -13.41 -7.30
N ALA A 23 -2.90 -13.67 -8.40
CA ALA A 23 -2.02 -14.82 -8.46
C ALA A 23 -0.92 -14.79 -7.37
N VAL A 24 -0.44 -13.60 -7.01
CA VAL A 24 0.52 -13.41 -5.91
C VAL A 24 -0.14 -13.73 -4.57
N HIS A 25 -1.31 -13.15 -4.32
CA HIS A 25 -2.09 -13.40 -3.10
C HIS A 25 -2.44 -14.88 -2.96
N SER A 26 -2.97 -15.51 -4.01
CA SER A 26 -3.30 -16.93 -4.05
C SER A 26 -2.08 -17.82 -3.77
N SER A 27 -0.92 -17.50 -4.36
CA SER A 27 0.32 -18.25 -4.10
C SER A 27 0.74 -18.16 -2.64
N ILE A 28 0.68 -16.95 -2.07
CA ILE A 28 1.04 -16.70 -0.66
C ILE A 28 0.05 -17.42 0.26
N GLU A 29 -1.26 -17.29 0.04
CA GLU A 29 -2.30 -17.97 0.82
C GLU A 29 -2.16 -19.48 0.80
N GLN A 30 -1.90 -20.07 -0.38
CA GLN A 30 -1.62 -21.50 -0.52
C GLN A 30 -0.39 -21.91 0.29
N LYS A 31 0.66 -21.08 0.29
CA LYS A 31 1.88 -21.35 1.05
C LYS A 31 1.69 -21.22 2.57
N LEU A 32 0.82 -20.31 3.01
CA LEU A 32 0.48 -20.09 4.43
C LEU A 32 -0.47 -21.17 4.97
N LYS A 33 -1.25 -21.81 4.11
CA LYS A 33 -2.25 -22.81 4.51
C LYS A 33 -1.59 -23.97 5.28
N ASN A 34 -2.19 -24.31 6.42
CA ASN A 34 -1.73 -25.38 7.32
C ASN A 34 -0.29 -25.21 7.83
N GLN A 35 0.24 -23.98 7.85
CA GLN A 35 1.52 -23.68 8.48
C GLN A 35 1.29 -23.17 9.91
N GLU A 36 2.14 -23.62 10.83
CA GLU A 36 2.22 -23.02 12.15
C GLU A 36 3.02 -21.72 12.06
N ILE A 37 2.40 -20.61 12.48
CA ILE A 37 3.00 -19.28 12.41
C ILE A 37 2.90 -18.63 13.78
N PHE A 38 4.05 -18.47 14.41
CA PHE A 38 4.21 -17.94 15.77
C PHE A 38 4.78 -16.53 15.79
N LEU A 39 5.47 -16.11 14.72
CA LEU A 39 6.08 -14.79 14.61
C LEU A 39 5.70 -14.09 13.29
N PRO A 40 5.50 -12.76 13.30
CA PRO A 40 5.27 -12.01 12.07
C PRO A 40 6.38 -12.14 11.01
N SER A 41 7.63 -12.36 11.42
CA SER A 41 8.76 -12.58 10.50
C SER A 41 8.62 -13.88 9.69
N GLN A 42 7.90 -14.88 10.21
CA GLN A 42 7.63 -16.12 9.48
C GLN A 42 6.66 -15.89 8.32
N PHE A 43 5.70 -14.96 8.44
CA PHE A 43 4.87 -14.55 7.29
C PHE A 43 5.75 -14.02 6.16
N ALA A 44 6.71 -13.14 6.46
CA ALA A 44 7.60 -12.59 5.43
C ALA A 44 8.43 -13.69 4.74
N THR A 45 8.94 -14.64 5.52
CA THR A 45 9.69 -15.80 5.00
C THR A 45 8.81 -16.67 4.10
N LEU A 46 7.60 -17.02 4.56
CA LEU A 46 6.65 -17.85 3.81
C LEU A 46 6.18 -17.15 2.54
N SER A 47 5.89 -15.84 2.61
CA SER A 47 5.56 -15.03 1.44
C SER A 47 6.70 -15.06 0.42
N LYS A 48 7.95 -14.88 0.82
CA LYS A 48 9.11 -14.97 -0.11
C LYS A 48 9.18 -16.33 -0.79
N GLN A 49 8.94 -17.40 -0.04
CA GLN A 49 8.98 -18.79 -0.52
C GLN A 49 7.75 -19.22 -1.32
N ALA A 50 6.67 -18.44 -1.33
CA ALA A 50 5.44 -18.75 -2.05
C ALA A 50 5.65 -18.87 -3.57
N ARG A 51 6.76 -18.33 -4.09
CA ARG A 51 7.18 -18.49 -5.49
C ARG A 51 8.57 -19.14 -5.56
N PRO A 52 8.69 -20.48 -5.56
CA PRO A 52 9.98 -21.17 -5.39
C PRO A 52 11.04 -20.82 -6.44
N GLN A 53 10.65 -20.72 -7.72
CA GLN A 53 11.59 -20.47 -8.83
C GLN A 53 12.05 -19.01 -8.92
N LYS A 54 11.20 -18.07 -8.51
CA LYS A 54 11.49 -16.63 -8.50
C LYS A 54 10.87 -16.01 -7.25
N PRO A 55 11.52 -16.15 -6.08
CA PRO A 55 11.00 -15.70 -4.80
C PRO A 55 10.52 -14.24 -4.86
N TYR A 56 9.44 -13.94 -4.15
CA TYR A 56 8.96 -12.57 -4.06
C TYR A 56 9.98 -11.71 -3.29
N LEU A 57 10.11 -10.44 -3.70
CA LEU A 57 10.74 -9.44 -2.85
C LEU A 57 9.77 -9.11 -1.74
N VAL A 58 10.18 -9.35 -0.49
CA VAL A 58 9.36 -9.09 0.70
C VAL A 58 10.17 -8.20 1.62
N GLU A 59 9.60 -7.05 1.96
CA GLU A 59 10.18 -6.09 2.88
C GLU A 59 9.37 -6.09 4.17
N TYR A 60 10.06 -6.26 5.30
CA TYR A 60 9.44 -6.20 6.62
C TYR A 60 9.44 -4.75 7.10
N LEU A 61 8.26 -4.13 7.08
CA LEU A 61 8.11 -2.70 7.35
C LEU A 61 8.09 -2.42 8.85
N ASP A 62 8.71 -1.32 9.26
CA ASP A 62 8.62 -0.78 10.62
C ASP A 62 7.96 0.60 10.64
N TYR A 63 7.88 1.21 11.83
CA TYR A 63 7.23 2.50 12.02
C TYR A 63 7.89 3.64 11.22
N SER A 64 9.16 3.50 10.83
CA SER A 64 9.90 4.51 10.06
C SER A 64 9.53 4.53 8.57
N PHE A 65 8.86 3.49 8.07
CA PHE A 65 8.43 3.42 6.67
C PHE A 65 7.30 4.40 6.37
N PHE A 66 6.37 4.62 7.30
CA PHE A 66 5.14 5.34 7.04
C PHE A 66 5.35 6.86 7.08
N ASP A 67 5.07 7.53 5.96
CA ASP A 67 5.07 8.98 5.85
C ASP A 67 3.70 9.56 6.22
N ASP A 68 3.67 10.80 6.72
CA ASP A 68 2.46 11.55 6.99
C ASP A 68 1.94 12.25 5.72
N PHE A 69 0.69 11.96 5.37
CA PHE A 69 -0.05 12.53 4.25
C PHE A 69 -1.18 13.48 4.71
N SER A 70 -1.16 13.93 5.97
CA SER A 70 -2.16 14.84 6.53
C SER A 70 -2.13 16.23 5.90
N ASP A 71 -0.94 16.73 5.52
CA ASP A 71 -0.79 18.03 4.87
C ASP A 71 -1.23 17.98 3.41
N LYS A 72 -2.50 18.35 3.18
CA LYS A 72 -3.09 18.48 1.86
C LYS A 72 -2.36 19.48 0.98
N ASN A 73 -1.65 20.48 1.53
CA ASN A 73 -0.92 21.46 0.72
C ASN A 73 0.24 20.83 -0.05
N SER A 74 0.76 19.70 0.44
CA SER A 74 1.78 18.89 -0.24
C SER A 74 1.25 18.14 -1.48
N PHE A 75 -0.06 18.13 -1.73
CA PHE A 75 -0.65 17.41 -2.86
C PHE A 75 -0.73 18.28 -4.10
N MET A 76 -0.43 17.65 -5.25
CA MET A 76 -0.52 18.29 -6.55
C MET A 76 -1.96 18.49 -7.03
N TYR A 77 -2.84 17.57 -6.65
CA TYR A 77 -4.27 17.57 -6.95
C TYR A 77 -5.09 17.45 -5.67
N ASP A 78 -6.15 18.25 -5.55
CA ASP A 78 -7.08 18.24 -4.42
C ASP A 78 -7.99 17.00 -4.42
N SER A 79 -8.19 16.42 -5.60
CA SER A 79 -9.10 15.30 -5.82
C SER A 79 -8.77 14.61 -7.14
N ILE A 80 -8.94 13.30 -7.18
CA ILE A 80 -8.89 12.47 -8.39
C ILE A 80 -10.25 12.35 -9.08
N ARG A 81 -11.31 13.00 -8.58
CA ARG A 81 -12.67 12.90 -9.15
C ARG A 81 -12.69 13.55 -10.55
N PRO A 82 -13.06 12.84 -11.63
CA PRO A 82 -13.09 13.40 -12.99
C PRO A 82 -14.19 14.46 -13.15
N GLY A 83 -15.39 14.19 -12.64
CA GLY A 83 -16.55 15.07 -12.73
C GLY A 83 -16.57 16.25 -11.77
N ARG A 84 -17.30 17.31 -12.12
CA ARG A 84 -17.52 18.50 -11.28
C ARG A 84 -18.97 18.64 -10.82
N SER A 85 -19.92 18.20 -11.63
CA SER A 85 -21.35 18.36 -11.43
C SER A 85 -22.01 17.08 -10.91
N VAL A 86 -23.29 17.20 -10.57
CA VAL A 86 -24.17 16.04 -10.34
C VAL A 86 -24.33 15.29 -11.66
N ASN A 87 -24.31 13.96 -11.64
CA ASN A 87 -24.30 13.05 -12.80
C ASN A 87 -22.98 12.97 -13.60
N ASP A 88 -21.97 13.78 -13.28
CA ASP A 88 -20.64 13.58 -13.87
C ASP A 88 -19.93 12.35 -13.24
N PRO A 89 -19.01 11.71 -13.97
CA PRO A 89 -18.21 10.60 -13.46
C PRO A 89 -17.52 10.91 -12.13
N THR A 90 -17.58 9.94 -11.23
CA THR A 90 -17.03 10.00 -9.88
C THR A 90 -15.77 9.15 -9.76
N VAL A 91 -15.16 9.12 -8.57
CA VAL A 91 -13.95 8.33 -8.32
C VAL A 91 -14.20 6.83 -8.56
N THR A 92 -15.42 6.35 -8.29
CA THR A 92 -15.77 4.92 -8.46
C THR A 92 -15.92 4.50 -9.92
N ASP A 93 -15.99 5.46 -10.85
CA ASP A 93 -16.10 5.20 -12.28
C ASP A 93 -14.73 5.13 -12.96
N ILE A 94 -13.65 5.44 -12.22
CA ILE A 94 -12.28 5.34 -12.73
C ILE A 94 -11.88 3.87 -12.86
N ARG A 95 -11.28 3.52 -14.01
CA ARG A 95 -10.73 2.18 -14.28
C ARG A 95 -9.23 2.11 -14.13
N ALA A 96 -8.53 3.19 -14.51
CA ALA A 96 -7.09 3.28 -14.34
C ALA A 96 -6.66 4.72 -14.10
N LEU A 97 -5.59 4.88 -13.31
CA LEU A 97 -4.83 6.12 -13.20
C LEU A 97 -3.41 5.87 -13.68
N GLN A 98 -2.86 6.84 -14.40
CA GLN A 98 -1.46 6.84 -14.81
C GLN A 98 -0.77 8.06 -14.24
N TYR A 99 0.34 7.82 -13.54
CA TYR A 99 1.18 8.83 -12.93
C TYR A 99 2.46 8.96 -13.73
N ASN A 100 2.71 10.17 -14.22
CA ASN A 100 3.98 10.50 -14.87
C ASN A 100 4.76 11.47 -13.97
N PRO A 101 5.76 10.99 -13.20
CA PRO A 101 6.53 11.82 -12.29
C PRO A 101 7.25 12.98 -12.98
N SER A 102 7.64 12.81 -14.25
CA SER A 102 8.39 13.82 -15.01
C SER A 102 7.56 15.04 -15.38
N HIS A 103 6.26 14.86 -15.60
CA HIS A 103 5.34 15.95 -15.96
C HIS A 103 4.39 16.35 -14.82
N GLY A 104 4.30 15.51 -13.78
CA GLY A 104 3.36 15.67 -12.66
C GLY A 104 1.88 15.60 -13.05
N VAL A 105 1.56 15.20 -14.29
CA VAL A 105 0.18 15.06 -14.73
C VAL A 105 -0.34 13.68 -14.35
N ILE A 106 -1.50 13.66 -13.68
CA ILE A 106 -2.27 12.42 -13.49
C ILE A 106 -3.21 12.29 -14.69
N LYS A 107 -3.16 11.14 -15.36
CA LYS A 107 -4.11 10.75 -16.39
C LYS A 107 -5.05 9.67 -15.87
N TYR A 108 -6.23 9.55 -16.47
CA TYR A 108 -7.25 8.59 -16.07
C TYR A 108 -7.93 7.93 -17.28
N LYS A 109 -8.54 6.76 -17.03
CA LYS A 109 -9.47 6.08 -17.94
C LYS A 109 -10.78 5.78 -17.23
N LEU A 110 -11.89 5.85 -17.97
CA LEU A 110 -13.22 5.40 -17.53
C LEU A 110 -13.62 4.05 -18.14
N ASN A 111 -12.97 3.66 -19.23
CA ASN A 111 -13.14 2.40 -19.93
C ASN A 111 -11.77 1.84 -20.31
N PHE A 112 -11.62 0.51 -20.38
CA PHE A 112 -10.32 -0.11 -20.67
C PHE A 112 -9.82 0.16 -22.10
N GLU A 113 -10.76 0.18 -23.06
CA GLU A 113 -10.51 0.42 -24.49
C GLU A 113 -10.22 1.90 -24.82
N GLU A 114 -10.51 2.82 -23.90
CA GLU A 114 -10.24 4.24 -24.13
C GLU A 114 -8.78 4.59 -23.88
N ASP A 115 -8.28 5.61 -24.58
CA ASP A 115 -6.99 6.22 -24.28
C ASP A 115 -7.00 6.99 -22.95
N TYR A 116 -5.83 7.09 -22.30
CA TYR A 116 -5.65 7.90 -21.10
C TYR A 116 -5.90 9.38 -21.40
N LYS A 117 -6.78 10.01 -20.61
CA LYS A 117 -7.09 11.44 -20.67
C LYS A 117 -6.48 12.16 -19.48
N ASP A 118 -6.07 13.41 -19.65
CA ASP A 118 -5.60 14.24 -18.53
C ASP A 118 -6.73 14.45 -17.53
N LEU A 119 -6.42 14.32 -16.23
CA LEU A 119 -7.41 14.55 -15.19
C LEU A 119 -7.89 16.02 -15.28
N PRO A 120 -9.20 16.28 -15.41
CA PRO A 120 -9.76 17.62 -15.66
C PRO A 120 -9.81 18.49 -14.38
N ARG A 121 -8.73 18.44 -13.61
CA ARG A 121 -8.51 19.13 -12.33
C ARG A 121 -7.34 20.08 -12.48
N ARG A 122 -7.47 21.25 -11.86
CA ARG A 122 -6.39 22.24 -11.86
C ARG A 122 -5.27 21.76 -10.94
N ILE A 123 -4.06 21.67 -11.47
CA ILE A 123 -2.85 21.44 -10.68
C ILE A 123 -2.65 22.62 -9.72
N ARG A 124 -2.35 22.33 -8.45
CA ARG A 124 -1.96 23.35 -7.48
C ARG A 124 -0.59 23.92 -7.84
N ARG A 125 -0.58 25.15 -8.38
CA ARG A 125 0.63 25.86 -8.88
C ARG A 125 1.74 26.08 -7.85
N ARG A 126 1.51 25.83 -6.55
CA ARG A 126 2.51 26.01 -5.49
C ARG A 126 3.42 24.81 -5.26
N VAL A 127 3.10 23.64 -5.80
CA VAL A 127 3.97 22.47 -5.68
C VAL A 127 5.00 22.55 -6.82
N VAL A 128 6.12 23.23 -6.58
CA VAL A 128 7.31 23.07 -7.42
C VAL A 128 7.65 21.59 -7.40
N MET A 129 7.59 20.91 -8.55
CA MET A 129 8.08 19.53 -8.68
C MET A 129 9.59 19.60 -8.51
N PRO A 130 10.15 19.26 -7.34
CA PRO A 130 11.58 19.29 -7.18
C PRO A 130 12.15 18.05 -7.89
N GLU A 131 13.38 18.12 -8.41
CA GLU A 131 14.06 16.95 -8.99
C GLU A 131 14.10 15.75 -8.02
N THR A 132 14.01 16.03 -6.72
CA THR A 132 13.81 15.06 -5.64
C THR A 132 12.70 15.55 -4.71
N LEU A 133 11.65 14.74 -4.52
CA LEU A 133 10.63 15.04 -3.50
C LEU A 133 11.31 15.24 -2.13
N PRO A 134 11.01 16.34 -1.40
CA PRO A 134 11.56 16.52 -0.08
C PRO A 134 11.12 15.35 0.82
N PRO A 135 11.98 14.88 1.74
CA PRO A 135 11.61 13.84 2.67
C PRO A 135 10.36 14.29 3.44
N ARG A 136 9.31 13.48 3.38
CA ARG A 136 8.07 13.74 4.10
C ARG A 136 8.27 13.50 5.60
N PRO A 137 7.54 14.22 6.46
CA PRO A 137 7.51 13.90 7.88
C PRO A 137 7.01 12.47 8.08
N LYS A 138 7.57 11.75 9.05
CA LYS A 138 7.14 10.41 9.40
C LYS A 138 5.83 10.45 10.19
N LEU A 139 4.91 9.56 9.83
CA LEU A 139 3.62 9.42 10.52
C LEU A 139 3.79 8.96 11.96
N TYR A 140 4.79 8.10 12.20
CA TYR A 140 5.09 7.55 13.52
C TYR A 140 6.52 7.90 13.93
N GLN A 141 6.69 8.27 15.20
CA GLN A 141 8.01 8.56 15.80
C GLN A 141 8.61 7.33 16.51
N SER A 142 7.78 6.34 16.80
CA SER A 142 8.16 5.10 17.47
C SER A 142 7.18 3.99 17.10
N ARG A 143 7.47 2.76 17.55
CA ARG A 143 6.53 1.64 17.46
C ARG A 143 5.18 2.02 18.10
N ILE A 144 4.09 1.65 17.44
CA ILE A 144 2.72 1.91 17.90
C ILE A 144 2.45 1.03 19.13
N LYS A 145 1.97 1.66 20.21
CA LYS A 145 1.52 0.94 21.40
C LYS A 145 0.23 0.18 21.11
N ILE A 146 0.17 -1.08 21.53
CA ILE A 146 -1.08 -1.85 21.55
C ILE A 146 -1.84 -1.56 22.84
N SER A 147 -3.12 -1.91 22.91
CA SER A 147 -3.85 -1.79 24.17
C SER A 147 -3.33 -2.79 25.20
N VAL A 148 -3.36 -2.42 26.48
CA VAL A 148 -3.00 -3.30 27.60
C VAL A 148 -3.76 -4.63 27.53
N THR A 149 -5.05 -4.60 27.19
CA THR A 149 -5.87 -5.79 27.03
C THR A 149 -5.35 -6.69 25.91
N LYS A 150 -5.03 -6.12 24.74
CA LYS A 150 -4.44 -6.88 23.63
C LYS A 150 -3.10 -7.49 24.02
N TRP A 151 -2.25 -6.72 24.72
CA TRP A 151 -0.98 -7.24 25.22
C TRP A 151 -1.17 -8.43 26.15
N LYS A 152 -2.08 -8.35 27.12
CA LYS A 152 -2.40 -9.46 28.04
C LYS A 152 -2.84 -10.73 27.29
N HIS A 153 -3.77 -10.61 26.34
CA HIS A 153 -4.19 -11.75 25.54
C HIS A 153 -3.04 -12.37 24.73
N LEU A 154 -2.11 -11.55 24.22
CA LEU A 154 -0.92 -12.07 23.55
C LEU A 154 0.03 -12.79 24.51
N GLN A 155 0.11 -12.38 25.79
CA GLN A 155 0.87 -13.10 26.81
C GLN A 155 0.27 -14.47 27.12
N GLU A 156 -1.05 -14.61 27.09
CA GLU A 156 -1.74 -15.90 27.29
C GLU A 156 -1.40 -16.92 26.19
N LEU A 157 -1.19 -16.47 24.95
CA LEU A 157 -0.77 -17.32 23.82
C LEU A 157 0.59 -17.99 24.04
N LYS A 158 1.44 -17.46 24.92
CA LYS A 158 2.76 -18.05 25.24
C LYS A 158 2.68 -19.49 25.75
N THR A 159 1.53 -19.89 26.31
CA THR A 159 1.30 -21.26 26.78
C THR A 159 1.20 -22.29 25.66
N VAL A 160 0.92 -21.86 24.42
CA VAL A 160 0.69 -22.73 23.26
C VAL A 160 1.67 -22.49 22.11
N ILE A 161 2.68 -21.64 22.30
CA ILE A 161 3.72 -21.35 21.30
C ILE A 161 5.12 -21.65 21.85
N PRO A 162 6.10 -21.95 20.98
CA PRO A 162 7.49 -22.18 21.37
C PRO A 162 8.10 -21.05 22.21
N SER A 163 8.91 -21.41 23.20
CA SER A 163 9.50 -20.47 24.18
C SER A 163 10.52 -19.50 23.57
N ASP A 164 11.17 -19.87 22.48
CA ASP A 164 12.07 -19.02 21.71
C ASP A 164 11.34 -17.81 21.06
N CYS A 165 10.03 -17.92 20.85
CA CYS A 165 9.20 -16.85 20.30
C CYS A 165 8.73 -15.84 21.36
N HIS A 166 8.81 -16.18 22.65
CA HIS A 166 8.21 -15.39 23.74
C HIS A 166 8.79 -13.98 23.84
N GLY A 167 10.10 -13.83 23.62
CA GLY A 167 10.79 -12.54 23.70
C GLY A 167 10.22 -11.49 22.74
N TYR A 168 9.68 -11.91 21.59
CA TYR A 168 8.99 -10.98 20.68
C TYR A 168 7.77 -10.37 21.36
N TYR A 169 6.91 -11.20 21.95
CA TYR A 169 5.68 -10.79 22.61
C TYR A 169 5.93 -9.97 23.87
N ASP A 170 6.98 -10.31 24.63
CA ASP A 170 7.39 -9.57 25.83
C ASP A 170 7.86 -8.15 25.50
N SER A 171 8.48 -7.96 24.33
CA SER A 171 9.00 -6.68 23.87
C SER A 171 7.98 -5.74 23.22
N LEU A 172 6.72 -6.17 23.05
CA LEU A 172 5.68 -5.35 22.41
C LEU A 172 5.35 -4.14 23.29
N PRO A 173 5.34 -2.90 22.76
CA PRO A 173 4.97 -1.72 23.53
C PRO A 173 3.45 -1.67 23.74
N TYR A 174 3.00 -1.38 24.97
CA TYR A 174 1.58 -1.32 25.36
C TYR A 174 1.26 -0.18 26.34
#